data_AF-A0A6I4NGZ8-F1
#
_entry.id   AF-A0A6I4NGZ8-F1
#
_cell.length_a   1.000
_cell.length_b   1.000
_cell.length_c   1.000
_cell.angle_alpha   90.00
_cell.angle_beta   90.00
_cell.angle_gamma   90.00
#
_symmetry.space_group_name_H-M   'P 1'
#
loop_
_entity.id
_entity.type
_entity.pdbx_description
1 polymer ?
#
loop_
_entity_poly.entity_id
_entity_poly.type
_entity_poly.pdbx_seq_one_letter_code
_entity_poly.pdbx_strand_id
1 'polypeptide(L)'
;MPAPKDPVTEPQRSPLPSPGSPTAWDEPPTRRAWRWHTVRTVLALAGWIAVWFALYGIMRNIFTLASVVLVPYSVYAAYRLLVLLAATLPDTLRIRRTLRGHPWRLVEGAEHGFTAHPAAAKDHPWIAVPDPETPDDPDARLPLLLLVHPGTRWWTRRMRSRATAEQRAEIRVLWCCGDPRADVVIAASARSGAGKAPRRLLHLQQRNALVAGRRHRGPGDSDPEILDSSRAALSHLPTARTMRSRMRRRVLLLVLLWPALLATQIVIVAHGDDDRIGLFMVIVLAQLAGLPMHIFVLVSTRRMTRLLAGHSWRPVDCTVRMRGKTQLITVEGRELTPNPWRTHVDEQATRLWIAGDLSSRCMASAPGGARPVSLAPAR
;
A
#
# COMPACT_ATOMS: atom_id res chain seq x y z
N MET A 1 53.37 21.34 18.85
CA MET A 1 52.35 20.83 19.80
C MET A 1 51.00 20.85 19.10
N PRO A 2 50.38 19.70 18.80
CA PRO A 2 49.03 19.67 18.23
C PRO A 2 48.01 20.12 19.29
N ALA A 3 47.06 20.96 18.87
CA ALA A 3 46.00 21.48 19.73
C ALA A 3 45.13 20.33 20.29
N PRO A 4 44.66 20.45 21.55
CA PRO A 4 43.80 19.44 22.16
C PRO A 4 42.51 19.31 21.33
N LYS A 5 42.22 18.08 20.88
CA LYS A 5 40.93 17.75 20.27
C LYS A 5 39.85 18.00 21.33
N ASP A 6 38.91 18.88 21.00
CA ASP A 6 37.73 19.09 21.81
C ASP A 6 37.04 17.75 22.11
N PRO A 7 36.54 17.54 23.34
CA PRO A 7 35.86 16.31 23.70
C PRO A 7 34.68 16.11 22.76
N VAL A 8 34.67 14.97 22.07
CA VAL A 8 33.53 14.53 21.26
C VAL A 8 32.34 14.40 22.20
N THR A 9 31.47 15.40 22.20
CA THR A 9 30.20 15.37 22.92
C THR A 9 29.42 14.18 22.40
N GLU A 10 29.32 13.13 23.22
CA GLU A 10 28.61 11.91 22.86
C GLU A 10 27.15 12.29 22.53
N PRO A 11 26.68 12.04 21.29
CA PRO A 11 25.38 12.52 20.86
C PRO A 11 24.32 11.90 21.76
N GLN A 12 23.57 12.78 22.40
CA GLN A 12 22.50 12.46 23.34
C GLN A 12 21.40 11.72 22.56
N ARG A 13 21.51 10.38 22.50
CA ARG A 13 20.51 9.52 21.87
C ARG A 13 19.15 9.92 22.45
N SER A 14 18.25 10.37 21.59
CA SER A 14 16.89 10.71 21.99
C SER A 14 16.32 9.51 22.74
N PRO A 15 16.02 9.64 24.05
CA PRO A 15 15.59 8.51 24.85
C PRO A 15 14.32 7.91 24.22
N LEU A 16 14.23 6.58 24.22
CA LEU A 16 13.01 5.88 23.86
C LEU A 16 11.84 6.58 24.57
N PRO A 17 10.71 6.82 23.88
CA PRO A 17 9.60 7.56 24.45
C PRO A 17 9.23 6.94 25.79
N SER A 18 9.39 7.70 26.86
CA SER A 18 9.12 7.21 28.20
C SER A 18 7.67 6.74 28.27
N PRO A 19 7.38 5.60 28.90
CA PRO A 19 6.01 5.12 29.06
C PRO A 19 5.16 6.25 29.68
N GLY A 20 4.20 6.77 28.91
CA GLY A 20 3.39 7.94 29.28
C GLY A 20 3.62 9.19 28.44
N SER A 21 4.56 9.21 27.48
CA SER A 21 4.67 10.33 26.53
C SER A 21 3.37 10.50 25.74
N PRO A 22 2.87 11.73 25.54
CA PRO A 22 1.62 11.97 24.82
C PRO A 22 1.72 11.43 23.39
N THR A 23 0.74 10.59 23.00
CA THR A 23 0.68 10.05 21.65
C THR A 23 0.03 11.06 20.71
N ALA A 24 0.27 10.92 19.40
CA ALA A 24 -0.37 11.75 18.39
C ALA A 24 -1.92 11.72 18.48
N TRP A 25 -2.48 10.62 18.97
CA TRP A 25 -3.92 10.44 19.16
C TRP A 25 -4.50 11.25 20.34
N ASP A 26 -3.67 11.60 21.33
CA ASP A 26 -4.09 12.31 22.54
C ASP A 26 -4.39 13.78 22.25
N GLU A 27 -3.89 14.31 21.13
CA GLU A 27 -4.23 15.64 20.65
C GLU A 27 -5.67 15.74 20.10
N PRO A 28 -6.53 16.62 20.68
CA PRO A 28 -7.87 16.90 20.14
C PRO A 28 -7.92 17.28 18.65
N PRO A 29 -7.00 18.09 18.08
CA PRO A 29 -7.01 18.38 16.64
C PRO A 29 -6.84 17.12 15.78
N THR A 30 -5.99 16.18 16.20
CA THR A 30 -5.76 14.92 15.48
C THR A 30 -7.01 14.04 15.45
N ARG A 31 -7.71 13.90 16.58
CA ARG A 31 -8.99 13.18 16.62
C ARG A 31 -10.03 13.82 15.70
N ARG A 32 -10.10 15.15 15.66
CA ARG A 32 -11.01 15.88 14.75
C ARG A 32 -10.63 15.65 13.29
N ALA A 33 -9.35 15.74 12.93
CA ALA A 33 -8.87 15.50 11.57
C ALA A 33 -9.18 14.07 11.11
N TRP A 34 -8.95 13.07 11.97
CA TRP A 34 -9.29 11.67 11.71
C TRP A 34 -10.79 11.46 11.55
N ARG A 35 -11.62 12.02 12.47
CA ARG A 35 -13.09 11.94 12.38
C ARG A 35 -13.59 12.52 11.06
N TRP A 36 -13.11 13.69 10.64
CA TRP A 36 -13.49 14.29 9.36
C TRP A 36 -13.06 13.45 8.15
N HIS A 37 -11.88 12.83 8.21
CA HIS A 37 -11.43 11.91 7.17
C HIS A 37 -12.35 10.67 7.08
N THR A 38 -12.69 10.07 8.23
CA THR A 38 -13.60 8.93 8.32
C THR A 38 -15.01 9.30 7.84
N VAL A 39 -15.57 10.43 8.30
CA VAL A 39 -16.91 10.91 7.88
C VAL A 39 -16.98 11.09 6.37
N ARG A 40 -15.99 11.74 5.75
CA ARG A 40 -15.95 11.89 4.28
C ARG A 40 -15.89 10.55 3.55
N THR A 41 -15.12 9.60 4.08
CA THR A 41 -15.05 8.24 3.53
C THR A 41 -16.40 7.53 3.64
N VAL A 42 -17.09 7.64 4.78
CA VAL A 42 -18.42 7.04 4.99
C VAL A 42 -19.47 7.72 4.10
N LEU A 43 -19.47 9.05 3.99
CA LEU A 43 -20.37 9.77 3.09
C LEU A 43 -20.13 9.42 1.63
N ALA A 44 -18.86 9.28 1.21
CA ALA A 44 -18.55 8.82 -0.14
C ALA A 44 -19.07 7.39 -0.37
N LEU A 45 -18.95 6.50 0.62
CA LEU A 45 -19.49 5.14 0.55
C LEU A 45 -21.01 5.15 0.39
N ALA A 46 -21.70 5.88 1.27
CA ALA A 46 -23.15 6.03 1.21
C ALA A 46 -23.61 6.65 -0.13
N GLY A 47 -22.88 7.64 -0.64
CA GLY A 47 -23.14 8.25 -1.94
C GLY A 47 -23.01 7.26 -3.10
N TRP A 48 -21.98 6.40 -3.09
CA TRP A 48 -21.84 5.36 -4.12
C TRP A 48 -22.94 4.29 -4.03
N ILE A 49 -23.37 3.93 -2.81
CA ILE A 49 -24.52 3.04 -2.59
C ILE A 49 -25.80 3.69 -3.16
N ALA A 50 -26.05 4.95 -2.85
CA ALA A 50 -27.22 5.68 -3.34
C ALA A 50 -27.22 5.82 -4.87
N VAL A 51 -26.07 6.15 -5.48
CA VAL A 51 -25.91 6.19 -6.95
C VAL A 51 -26.22 4.82 -7.55
N TRP A 52 -25.73 3.74 -6.95
CA TRP A 52 -25.98 2.40 -7.46
C TRP A 52 -27.48 2.03 -7.41
N PHE A 53 -28.18 2.33 -6.31
CA PHE A 53 -29.63 2.15 -6.21
C PHE A 53 -30.42 3.05 -7.17
N ALA A 54 -29.98 4.30 -7.38
CA ALA A 54 -30.61 5.22 -8.33
C ALA A 54 -30.46 4.71 -9.78
N LEU A 55 -29.25 4.29 -10.18
CA LEU A 55 -29.00 3.71 -11.50
C LEU A 55 -29.84 2.44 -11.70
N TYR A 56 -29.96 1.61 -10.67
CA TYR A 56 -30.82 0.42 -10.71
C TYR A 56 -32.30 0.80 -10.91
N GLY A 57 -32.81 1.77 -10.16
CA GLY A 57 -34.18 2.26 -10.31
C GLY A 57 -34.46 2.85 -11.69
N ILE A 58 -33.51 3.60 -12.26
CA ILE A 58 -33.60 4.14 -13.63
C ILE A 58 -33.60 2.99 -14.66
N MET A 59 -32.70 2.02 -14.50
CA MET A 59 -32.64 0.85 -15.40
C MET A 59 -33.95 0.06 -15.40
N ARG A 60 -34.62 -0.06 -14.24
CA ARG A 60 -35.92 -0.74 -14.15
C ARG A 60 -36.97 -0.11 -15.06
N ASN A 61 -36.98 1.22 -15.16
CA ASN A 61 -37.99 1.95 -15.93
C ASN A 61 -37.62 2.13 -17.41
N ILE A 62 -36.36 1.86 -17.80
CA ILE A 62 -35.84 2.15 -19.15
C ILE A 62 -35.18 0.90 -19.74
N PHE A 63 -36.00 0.01 -20.30
CA PHE A 63 -35.56 -1.24 -20.94
C PHE A 63 -35.04 -1.05 -22.40
N THR A 64 -34.57 0.15 -22.74
CA THR A 64 -34.10 0.49 -24.10
C THR A 64 -32.57 0.58 -24.16
N LEU A 65 -32.03 1.06 -25.28
CA LEU A 65 -30.60 1.34 -25.51
C LEU A 65 -29.90 2.06 -24.33
N ALA A 66 -30.63 2.84 -23.52
CA ALA A 66 -30.11 3.46 -22.32
C ALA A 66 -29.53 2.45 -21.31
N SER A 67 -30.10 1.25 -21.20
CA SER A 67 -29.59 0.17 -20.35
C SER A 67 -28.15 -0.22 -20.70
N VAL A 68 -27.81 -0.23 -21.99
CA VAL A 68 -26.44 -0.52 -22.46
C VAL A 68 -25.45 0.51 -21.94
N VAL A 69 -25.85 1.78 -21.84
CA VAL A 69 -25.03 2.86 -21.29
C VAL A 69 -24.99 2.82 -19.76
N LEU A 70 -26.09 2.47 -19.10
CA LEU A 70 -26.21 2.43 -17.64
C LEU A 70 -25.44 1.27 -16.97
N VAL A 71 -25.32 0.12 -17.65
CA VAL A 71 -24.56 -1.04 -17.16
C VAL A 71 -23.10 -0.71 -16.81
N PRO A 72 -22.27 -0.10 -17.69
CA PRO A 72 -20.89 0.22 -17.35
C PRO A 72 -20.78 1.22 -16.19
N TYR A 73 -21.72 2.16 -16.03
CA TYR A 73 -21.77 3.05 -14.86
C TYR A 73 -22.06 2.28 -13.57
N SER A 74 -22.97 1.32 -13.62
CA SER A 74 -23.30 0.45 -12.47
C SER A 74 -22.12 -0.43 -12.06
N VAL A 75 -21.43 -1.02 -13.04
CA VAL A 75 -20.18 -1.77 -12.81
C VAL A 75 -19.10 -0.88 -12.21
N TYR A 76 -18.94 0.35 -12.73
CA TYR A 76 -17.99 1.31 -12.19
C TYR A 76 -18.31 1.72 -10.75
N ALA A 77 -19.59 1.99 -10.45
CA ALA A 77 -20.05 2.31 -9.10
C ALA A 77 -19.76 1.15 -8.12
N ALA A 78 -20.07 -0.09 -8.50
CA ALA A 78 -19.75 -1.28 -7.71
C ALA A 78 -18.24 -1.45 -7.50
N TYR A 79 -17.42 -1.24 -8.55
CA TYR A 79 -15.97 -1.24 -8.43
C TYR A 79 -15.48 -0.17 -7.43
N ARG A 80 -16.01 1.05 -7.49
CA ARG A 80 -15.67 2.15 -6.57
C ARG A 80 -16.04 1.80 -5.12
N LEU A 81 -17.21 1.19 -4.91
CA LEU A 81 -17.64 0.67 -3.62
C LEU A 81 -16.64 -0.34 -3.05
N LEU A 82 -16.24 -1.34 -3.86
CA LEU A 82 -15.27 -2.35 -3.48
C LEU A 82 -13.90 -1.75 -3.15
N VAL A 83 -13.42 -0.81 -3.95
CA VAL A 83 -12.14 -0.11 -3.67
C VAL A 83 -12.20 0.65 -2.35
N LEU A 84 -13.30 1.34 -2.07
CA LEU A 84 -13.46 2.12 -0.84
C LEU A 84 -13.51 1.20 0.39
N LEU A 85 -14.22 0.08 0.30
CA LEU A 85 -14.32 -0.94 1.36
C LEU A 85 -12.99 -1.67 1.59
N ALA A 86 -12.31 -2.08 0.52
CA ALA A 86 -11.12 -2.92 0.60
C ALA A 86 -9.82 -2.13 0.86
N ALA A 87 -9.74 -0.88 0.42
CA ALA A 87 -8.55 -0.05 0.56
C ALA A 87 -8.73 1.03 1.62
N THR A 88 -9.73 1.89 1.48
CA THR A 88 -9.83 3.13 2.27
C THR A 88 -10.23 2.89 3.72
N LEU A 89 -11.19 2.00 4.00
CA LEU A 89 -11.57 1.73 5.39
C LEU A 89 -10.43 1.11 6.21
N PRO A 90 -9.72 0.05 5.75
CA PRO A 90 -8.52 -0.42 6.43
C PRO A 90 -7.45 0.65 6.61
N ASP A 91 -7.31 1.57 5.64
CA ASP A 91 -6.39 2.71 5.71
C ASP A 91 -6.75 3.64 6.87
N THR A 92 -8.03 4.00 7.03
CA THR A 92 -8.49 4.83 8.16
C THR A 92 -8.23 4.18 9.52
N LEU A 93 -8.36 2.86 9.61
CA LEU A 93 -8.06 2.11 10.82
C LEU A 93 -6.56 2.02 11.09
N ARG A 94 -5.74 1.90 10.04
CA ARG A 94 -4.27 1.95 10.15
C ARG A 94 -3.81 3.31 10.63
N ILE A 95 -4.30 4.40 10.03
CA ILE A 95 -4.07 5.77 10.50
C ILE A 95 -4.34 5.86 12.00
N ARG A 96 -5.51 5.39 12.46
CA ARG A 96 -5.86 5.42 13.88
C ARG A 96 -4.89 4.60 14.76
N ARG A 97 -4.45 3.44 14.30
CA ARG A 97 -3.50 2.59 15.04
C ARG A 97 -2.13 3.25 15.14
N THR A 98 -1.59 3.75 14.03
CA THR A 98 -0.28 4.43 14.01
C THR A 98 -0.31 5.68 14.89
N LEU A 99 -1.38 6.49 14.83
CA LEU A 99 -1.55 7.66 15.70
C LEU A 99 -1.61 7.33 17.20
N ARG A 100 -2.08 6.14 17.56
CA ARG A 100 -2.13 5.68 18.96
C ARG A 100 -0.82 5.11 19.46
N GLY A 101 0.06 4.69 18.55
CA GLY A 101 1.32 4.05 18.90
C GLY A 101 2.51 5.01 18.94
N HIS A 102 2.39 6.19 18.33
CA HIS A 102 3.53 7.08 18.11
C HIS A 102 3.16 8.56 18.35
N PRO A 103 4.09 9.38 18.84
CA PRO A 103 3.91 10.83 18.93
C PRO A 103 4.01 11.50 17.56
N TRP A 104 3.50 12.72 17.44
CA TRP A 104 3.77 13.56 16.28
C TRP A 104 5.21 14.07 16.31
N ARG A 105 5.84 14.09 15.13
CA ARG A 105 7.13 14.74 14.87
C ARG A 105 6.90 15.84 13.85
N LEU A 106 7.24 17.07 14.21
CA LEU A 106 7.18 18.19 13.29
C LEU A 106 8.42 18.18 12.41
N VAL A 107 8.22 18.20 11.10
CA VAL A 107 9.28 18.26 10.09
C VAL A 107 9.11 19.57 9.34
N GLU A 108 10.04 20.50 9.59
CA GLU A 108 10.09 21.78 8.92
C GLU A 108 11.02 21.71 7.71
N GLY A 109 10.68 22.43 6.63
CA GLY A 109 11.49 22.43 5.41
C GLY A 109 11.53 21.07 4.71
N ALA A 110 10.44 20.30 4.76
CA ALA A 110 10.35 19.02 4.08
C ALA A 110 10.54 19.21 2.56
N GLU A 111 11.64 18.66 2.05
CA GLU A 111 11.89 18.63 0.61
C GLU A 111 10.85 17.76 -0.08
N HIS A 112 10.46 18.16 -1.27
CA HIS A 112 9.46 17.45 -2.04
C HIS A 112 9.71 17.65 -3.52
N GLY A 113 9.34 16.64 -4.29
CA GLY A 113 9.48 16.66 -5.73
C GLY A 113 8.37 15.88 -6.43
N PHE A 114 8.11 16.24 -7.68
CA PHE A 114 7.24 15.48 -8.57
C PHE A 114 8.05 14.63 -9.58
N THR A 115 9.33 14.93 -9.74
CA THR A 115 10.30 14.21 -10.60
C THR A 115 10.94 13.04 -9.86
N ALA A 116 11.59 12.12 -10.59
CA ALA A 116 12.41 11.07 -10.00
C ALA A 116 13.31 11.61 -8.87
N HIS A 117 13.19 10.99 -7.68
CA HIS A 117 14.17 11.16 -6.62
C HIS A 117 15.38 10.28 -6.93
N PRO A 118 16.63 10.70 -6.68
CA PRO A 118 17.81 9.87 -6.97
C PRO A 118 17.79 8.51 -6.25
N ALA A 119 17.09 8.42 -5.11
CA ALA A 119 16.88 7.16 -4.38
C ALA A 119 15.57 6.43 -4.74
N ALA A 120 14.79 6.91 -5.71
CA ALA A 120 13.56 6.26 -6.13
C ALA A 120 13.64 5.85 -7.60
N ALA A 121 13.39 4.57 -7.89
CA ALA A 121 13.42 4.02 -9.24
C ALA A 121 12.33 4.57 -10.19
N LYS A 122 11.36 5.35 -9.69
CA LYS A 122 10.19 5.81 -10.47
C LYS A 122 9.90 7.27 -10.25
N ASP A 123 9.31 7.89 -11.29
CA ASP A 123 8.69 9.23 -11.28
C ASP A 123 7.42 9.25 -10.41
N HIS A 124 7.59 8.96 -9.13
CA HIS A 124 6.55 9.10 -8.13
C HIS A 124 6.79 10.39 -7.35
N PRO A 125 5.74 11.18 -7.08
CA PRO A 125 5.85 12.31 -6.18
C PRO A 125 6.38 11.85 -4.84
N TRP A 126 7.30 12.61 -4.27
CA TRP A 126 8.01 12.22 -3.05
C TRP A 126 8.11 13.39 -2.07
N ILE A 127 8.25 13.05 -0.80
CA ILE A 127 8.52 13.96 0.31
C ILE A 127 9.68 13.38 1.11
N ALA A 128 10.75 14.12 1.33
CA ALA A 128 11.84 13.68 2.18
C ALA A 128 11.52 13.95 3.66
N VAL A 129 11.69 12.93 4.50
CA VAL A 129 11.49 13.00 5.95
C VAL A 129 12.79 12.54 6.64
N PRO A 130 13.21 13.16 7.76
CA PRO A 130 14.42 12.76 8.48
C PRO A 130 14.42 11.27 8.84
N ASP A 131 15.58 10.63 8.72
CA ASP A 131 15.77 9.23 9.08
C ASP A 131 15.76 9.08 10.62
N PRO A 132 14.85 8.28 11.21
CA PRO A 132 14.80 8.09 12.67
C PRO A 132 16.08 7.50 13.28
N GLU A 133 16.88 6.73 12.53
CA GLU A 133 18.12 6.14 13.04
C GLU A 133 19.29 7.13 13.09
N THR A 134 19.24 8.17 12.25
CA THR A 134 20.30 9.16 12.12
C THR A 134 19.72 10.56 12.29
N PRO A 135 19.09 10.87 13.44
CA PRO A 135 18.41 12.15 13.64
C PRO A 135 19.38 13.34 13.57
N ASP A 136 20.65 13.11 13.87
CA ASP A 136 21.70 14.13 13.91
C ASP A 136 22.29 14.43 12.53
N ASP A 137 22.02 13.60 11.52
CA ASP A 137 22.45 13.82 10.14
C ASP A 137 21.31 14.49 9.35
N PRO A 138 21.35 15.83 9.14
CA PRO A 138 20.29 16.55 8.42
C PRO A 138 20.19 16.14 6.94
N ASP A 139 21.24 15.54 6.40
CA ASP A 139 21.32 15.04 5.02
C ASP A 139 20.76 13.60 4.91
N ALA A 140 20.62 12.88 6.03
CA ALA A 140 19.98 11.57 6.09
C ALA A 140 18.44 11.71 6.01
N ARG A 141 17.93 12.01 4.82
CA ARG A 141 16.48 12.09 4.54
C ARG A 141 15.98 10.89 3.74
N LEU A 142 14.87 10.32 4.20
CA LEU A 142 14.16 9.21 3.56
C LEU A 142 13.05 9.72 2.65
N PRO A 143 13.03 9.37 1.35
CA PRO A 143 11.96 9.77 0.44
C PRO A 143 10.69 8.94 0.67
N LEU A 144 9.66 9.56 1.21
CA LEU A 144 8.31 9.00 1.25
C LEU A 144 7.65 9.14 -0.11
N LEU A 145 7.38 8.00 -0.77
CA LEU A 145 6.80 7.96 -2.10
C LEU A 145 5.27 7.97 -2.03
N LEU A 146 4.66 8.91 -2.74
CA LEU A 146 3.21 9.04 -2.85
C LEU A 146 2.73 8.35 -4.13
N LEU A 147 2.00 7.25 -3.97
CA LEU A 147 1.26 6.65 -5.07
C LEU A 147 0.18 7.63 -5.56
N VAL A 148 0.11 7.87 -6.87
CA VAL A 148 -0.89 8.75 -7.46
C VAL A 148 -2.25 8.06 -7.43
N HIS A 149 -3.12 8.48 -6.52
CA HIS A 149 -4.50 8.03 -6.41
C HIS A 149 -5.40 9.21 -6.02
N PRO A 150 -6.75 9.09 -6.11
CA PRO A 150 -7.64 10.23 -5.83
C PRO A 150 -7.44 10.88 -4.44
N GLY A 151 -7.04 10.09 -3.44
CA GLY A 151 -6.73 10.57 -2.08
C GLY A 151 -5.44 11.39 -1.97
N THR A 152 -4.44 11.15 -2.83
CA THR A 152 -3.19 11.92 -2.87
C THR A 152 -3.26 13.14 -3.78
N ARG A 153 -4.38 13.34 -4.50
CA ARG A 153 -4.54 14.45 -5.46
C ARG A 153 -4.37 15.85 -4.82
N TRP A 154 -4.65 16.00 -3.53
CA TRP A 154 -4.40 17.26 -2.81
C TRP A 154 -2.91 17.51 -2.62
N TRP A 155 -2.17 16.47 -2.23
CA TRP A 155 -0.72 16.47 -2.01
C TRP A 155 0.04 16.67 -3.32
N THR A 156 -0.26 15.86 -4.34
CA THR A 156 0.44 15.91 -5.63
C THR A 156 0.22 17.24 -6.36
N ARG A 157 -0.93 17.90 -6.17
CA ARG A 157 -1.16 19.24 -6.73
C ARG A 157 -0.19 20.29 -6.17
N ARG A 158 0.22 20.16 -4.91
CA ARG A 158 1.13 21.10 -4.23
C ARG A 158 2.59 20.84 -4.53
N MET A 159 2.93 19.63 -4.95
CA MET A 159 4.29 19.24 -5.37
C MET A 159 4.61 19.58 -6.83
N ARG A 160 3.59 19.92 -7.64
CA ARG A 160 3.81 20.24 -9.06
C ARG A 160 4.64 21.51 -9.21
N SER A 161 5.44 21.56 -10.27
CA SER A 161 6.18 22.77 -10.68
C SER A 161 5.30 24.00 -10.83
N ARG A 162 4.04 23.85 -11.23
CA ARG A 162 3.06 24.95 -11.34
C ARG A 162 2.34 25.34 -10.05
N ALA A 163 2.64 24.70 -8.91
CA ALA A 163 2.01 25.05 -7.63
C ALA A 163 2.47 26.43 -7.17
N THR A 164 1.55 27.24 -6.64
CA THR A 164 1.87 28.57 -6.10
C THR A 164 2.76 28.47 -4.86
N ALA A 165 3.48 29.53 -4.53
CA ALA A 165 4.34 29.56 -3.33
C ALA A 165 3.55 29.24 -2.05
N GLU A 166 2.32 29.76 -1.92
CA GLU A 166 1.41 29.44 -0.82
C GLU A 166 1.07 27.94 -0.76
N GLN A 167 0.75 27.33 -1.91
CA GLN A 167 0.44 25.90 -2.00
C GLN A 167 1.63 25.02 -1.59
N ARG A 168 2.86 25.42 -1.94
CA ARG A 168 4.08 24.72 -1.53
C ARG A 168 4.38 24.93 -0.05
N ALA A 169 4.12 26.13 0.48
CA ALA A 169 4.29 26.43 1.89
C ALA A 169 3.42 25.52 2.79
N GLU A 170 2.21 25.16 2.35
CA GLU A 170 1.34 24.22 3.08
C GLU A 170 1.93 22.81 3.28
N ILE A 171 2.90 22.40 2.45
CA ILE A 171 3.58 21.10 2.57
C ILE A 171 5.03 21.21 3.05
N ARG A 172 5.53 22.43 3.32
CA ARG A 172 6.87 22.63 3.92
C ARG A 172 6.91 22.23 5.39
N VAL A 173 5.79 22.37 6.10
CA VAL A 173 5.65 21.97 7.50
C VAL A 173 4.76 20.73 7.56
N LEU A 174 5.37 19.60 7.90
CA LEU A 174 4.70 18.31 7.93
C LEU A 174 4.69 17.73 9.34
N TRP A 175 3.57 17.12 9.68
CA TRP A 175 3.42 16.32 10.87
C TRP A 175 3.64 14.86 10.47
N CYS A 176 4.64 14.20 11.03
CA CYS A 176 4.96 12.81 10.75
C CYS A 176 4.75 11.96 12.00
N CYS A 177 4.11 10.81 11.86
CA CYS A 177 3.80 9.90 12.97
C CYS A 177 4.03 8.45 12.52
N GLY A 178 4.70 7.64 13.32
CA GLY A 178 5.11 6.28 12.96
C GLY A 178 6.52 6.22 12.38
N ASP A 179 6.86 5.08 11.78
CA ASP A 179 8.17 4.80 11.20
C ASP A 179 8.15 5.06 9.68
N PRO A 180 8.89 6.06 9.16
CA PRO A 180 8.95 6.36 7.72
C PRO A 180 9.42 5.19 6.87
N ARG A 181 10.14 4.21 7.44
CA ARG A 181 10.64 3.02 6.73
C ARG A 181 9.58 1.92 6.56
N ALA A 182 8.53 1.94 7.37
CA ALA A 182 7.52 0.86 7.40
C ALA A 182 6.08 1.38 7.22
N ASP A 183 5.61 2.19 8.16
CA ASP A 183 4.22 2.65 8.25
C ASP A 183 4.22 4.05 8.89
N VAL A 184 3.97 5.06 8.06
CA VAL A 184 3.99 6.45 8.47
C VAL A 184 2.69 7.15 8.09
N VAL A 185 2.17 7.93 9.02
CA VAL A 185 1.09 8.87 8.80
C VAL A 185 1.71 10.25 8.70
N ILE A 186 1.49 10.90 7.56
CA ILE A 186 1.83 12.30 7.38
C ILE A 186 0.58 13.18 7.39
N ALA A 187 0.71 14.40 7.88
CA ALA A 187 -0.33 15.42 7.85
C ALA A 187 0.28 16.76 7.45
N ALA A 188 -0.50 17.56 6.72
CA ALA A 188 -0.15 18.94 6.41
C ALA A 188 -0.79 19.87 7.45
N SER A 189 -0.18 21.03 7.69
CA SER A 189 -0.74 22.04 8.58
C SER A 189 -1.97 22.73 7.95
N ALA A 190 -2.75 23.42 8.78
CA ALA A 190 -3.87 24.24 8.31
C ALA A 190 -3.36 25.49 7.56
N ARG A 191 -4.07 25.91 6.52
CA ARG A 191 -3.73 27.08 5.66
C ARG A 191 -3.59 28.41 6.42
N SER A 192 -4.19 28.55 7.59
CA SER A 192 -4.19 29.78 8.38
C SER A 192 -3.70 29.51 9.80
N GLY A 193 -2.45 29.89 10.08
CA GLY A 193 -1.87 29.88 11.41
C GLY A 193 -0.74 28.86 11.55
N ALA A 194 0.46 29.37 11.78
CA ALA A 194 1.66 28.61 12.10
C ALA A 194 1.34 27.45 13.07
N GLY A 195 1.54 26.22 12.61
CA GLY A 195 1.71 25.05 13.48
C GLY A 195 0.55 24.58 14.36
N LYS A 196 -0.70 25.06 14.24
CA LYS A 196 -1.70 24.74 15.28
C LYS A 196 -2.37 23.36 15.21
N ALA A 197 -2.37 22.66 14.06
CA ALA A 197 -3.02 21.35 13.99
C ALA A 197 -2.68 20.53 12.74
N PRO A 198 -2.48 19.19 12.87
CA PRO A 198 -2.41 18.29 11.73
C PRO A 198 -3.75 18.21 11.00
N ARG A 199 -3.75 18.39 9.68
CA ARG A 199 -4.89 18.18 8.77
C ARG A 199 -4.44 17.32 7.59
N ARG A 200 -5.41 16.87 6.78
CA ARG A 200 -5.14 16.12 5.53
C ARG A 200 -4.29 14.86 5.75
N LEU A 201 -4.61 14.10 6.79
CA LEU A 201 -3.96 12.82 7.10
C LEU A 201 -3.84 11.94 5.85
N LEU A 202 -2.63 11.44 5.63
CA LEU A 202 -2.29 10.49 4.59
C LEU A 202 -1.43 9.40 5.22
N HIS A 203 -1.88 8.16 5.10
CA HIS A 203 -1.07 7.02 5.48
C HIS A 203 -0.28 6.53 4.28
N LEU A 204 1.02 6.40 4.50
CA LEU A 204 1.98 5.91 3.53
C LEU A 204 2.59 4.64 4.11
N GLN A 205 2.36 3.55 3.41
CA GLN A 205 3.21 2.38 3.59
C GLN A 205 4.32 2.50 2.59
N GLN A 206 5.54 2.76 3.07
CA GLN A 206 6.70 2.45 2.25
C GLN A 206 6.60 0.96 1.94
N ARG A 207 6.21 0.65 0.71
CA ARG A 207 6.35 -0.72 0.21
C ARG A 207 7.86 -0.94 0.25
N ASN A 208 8.34 -1.90 1.06
CA ASN A 208 9.73 -2.36 1.27
C ASN A 208 10.51 -2.61 -0.04
N ALA A 209 10.54 -1.62 -0.90
CA ALA A 209 10.85 -1.74 -2.29
C ALA A 209 11.83 -0.65 -2.69
N LEU A 210 12.38 0.17 -1.78
CA LEU A 210 13.34 1.25 -2.12
C LEU A 210 14.25 1.69 -0.94
N VAL A 211 14.53 0.82 0.05
CA VAL A 211 15.66 1.02 1.00
C VAL A 211 16.55 -0.22 1.00
N ALA A 212 16.72 -0.87 -0.15
CA ALA A 212 17.78 -1.87 -0.34
C ALA A 212 19.12 -1.21 -0.74
N GLY A 213 19.11 0.05 -1.21
CA GLY A 213 20.28 0.73 -1.76
C GLY A 213 21.05 1.67 -0.82
N ARG A 214 20.49 2.10 0.32
CA ARG A 214 21.20 2.98 1.27
C ARG A 214 21.04 2.51 2.71
N ARG A 215 22.15 1.95 3.22
CA ARG A 215 22.61 2.02 4.63
C ARG A 215 21.77 1.30 5.69
N HIS A 216 21.82 -0.04 5.66
CA HIS A 216 22.04 -0.84 6.87
C HIS A 216 23.29 -1.70 6.70
N ARG A 217 24.40 -1.03 6.33
CA ARG A 217 25.75 -1.59 6.42
C ARG A 217 26.50 -0.78 7.49
N GLY A 218 25.94 -0.76 8.70
CA GLY A 218 26.77 -0.50 9.86
C GLY A 218 27.73 -1.69 9.98
N PRO A 219 29.04 -1.48 10.17
CA PRO A 219 29.98 -2.57 10.43
C PRO A 219 29.61 -3.19 11.80
N GLY A 220 28.69 -4.16 11.79
CA GLY A 220 28.17 -4.80 13.01
C GLY A 220 26.69 -5.14 13.00
N ASP A 221 25.89 -4.61 12.05
CA ASP A 221 24.50 -5.06 11.89
C ASP A 221 24.53 -6.39 11.11
N SER A 222 24.53 -7.48 11.86
CA SER A 222 24.47 -8.84 11.32
C SER A 222 23.26 -8.93 10.41
N ASP A 223 23.50 -9.24 9.13
CA ASP A 223 22.49 -9.65 8.14
C ASP A 223 21.34 -10.34 8.89
N PRO A 224 20.07 -9.89 8.77
CA PRO A 224 18.96 -10.35 9.60
C PRO A 224 19.04 -11.86 9.66
N GLU A 225 19.39 -12.34 10.86
CA GLU A 225 19.95 -13.66 11.14
C GLU A 225 19.49 -14.67 10.10
N ILE A 226 20.43 -15.14 9.26
CA ILE A 226 20.16 -16.03 8.13
C ILE A 226 19.21 -17.09 8.64
N LEU A 227 17.94 -16.95 8.23
CA LEU A 227 16.88 -17.80 8.72
C LEU A 227 17.31 -19.23 8.49
N ASP A 228 17.21 -20.05 9.54
CA ASP A 228 17.44 -21.49 9.52
C ASP A 228 16.99 -22.07 8.16
N SER A 229 17.96 -22.24 7.25
CA SER A 229 17.71 -22.45 5.81
C SER A 229 17.10 -23.81 5.54
N SER A 230 16.97 -24.61 6.59
CA SER A 230 16.24 -25.86 6.66
C SER A 230 14.72 -25.67 6.75
N ARG A 231 14.23 -24.54 7.28
CA ARG A 231 12.80 -24.33 7.52
C ARG A 231 12.06 -23.83 6.30
N ALA A 232 10.86 -24.37 6.09
CA ALA A 232 9.95 -23.91 5.04
C ALA A 232 9.74 -22.39 5.11
N ALA A 233 9.73 -21.71 3.97
CA ALA A 233 9.51 -20.28 3.83
C ALA A 233 8.20 -19.81 4.50
N LEU A 234 7.18 -20.67 4.53
CA LEU A 234 5.91 -20.39 5.20
C LEU A 234 6.00 -20.43 6.73
N SER A 235 7.02 -21.07 7.32
CA SER A 235 7.27 -21.03 8.76
C SER A 235 7.76 -19.65 9.22
N HIS A 236 8.31 -18.86 8.30
CA HIS A 236 8.70 -17.49 8.57
C HIS A 236 7.47 -16.63 8.90
N LEU A 237 7.40 -16.12 10.13
CA LEU A 237 6.19 -15.50 10.68
C LEU A 237 5.64 -14.33 9.84
N PRO A 238 6.45 -13.40 9.31
CA PRO A 238 6.01 -12.38 8.36
C PRO A 238 5.35 -12.97 7.10
N THR A 239 5.98 -14.00 6.50
CA THR A 239 5.45 -14.69 5.31
C THR A 239 4.12 -15.36 5.63
N ALA A 240 4.06 -16.10 6.74
CA ALA A 240 2.87 -16.81 7.21
C ALA A 240 1.69 -15.86 7.44
N ARG A 241 1.92 -14.72 8.11
CA ARG A 241 0.90 -13.71 8.40
C ARG A 241 0.35 -13.10 7.11
N THR A 242 1.23 -12.76 6.16
CA THR A 242 0.79 -12.21 4.87
C THR A 242 0.00 -13.23 4.07
N MET A 243 0.43 -14.50 4.01
CA MET A 243 -0.30 -15.56 3.30
C MET A 243 -1.67 -15.83 3.93
N ARG A 244 -1.74 -15.95 5.25
CA ARG A 244 -3.00 -16.13 6.00
C ARG A 244 -3.97 -14.97 5.75
N SER A 245 -3.48 -13.73 5.81
CA SER A 245 -4.29 -12.53 5.54
C SER A 245 -4.82 -12.51 4.10
N ARG A 246 -3.98 -12.81 3.10
CA ARG A 246 -4.39 -12.90 1.69
C ARG A 246 -5.42 -13.99 1.47
N MET A 247 -5.22 -15.17 2.05
CA MET A 247 -6.15 -16.29 1.93
C MET A 247 -7.48 -15.97 2.60
N ARG A 248 -7.46 -15.50 3.85
CA ARG A 248 -8.67 -15.11 4.60
C ARG A 248 -9.49 -14.08 3.85
N ARG A 249 -8.85 -13.04 3.29
CA ARG A 249 -9.56 -12.01 2.50
C ARG A 249 -10.20 -12.58 1.23
N ARG A 250 -9.48 -13.45 0.50
CA ARG A 250 -10.00 -14.07 -0.74
C ARG A 250 -11.16 -15.02 -0.44
N VAL A 251 -11.03 -15.86 0.59
CA VAL A 251 -12.11 -16.75 1.03
C VAL A 251 -13.31 -15.94 1.52
N LEU A 252 -13.09 -14.92 2.35
CA LEU A 252 -14.17 -14.05 2.84
C LEU A 252 -14.89 -13.36 1.67
N LEU A 253 -14.16 -12.80 0.71
CA LEU A 253 -14.77 -12.21 -0.48
C LEU A 253 -15.55 -13.27 -1.27
N LEU A 254 -15.04 -14.49 -1.42
CA LEU A 254 -15.74 -15.56 -2.14
C LEU A 254 -17.06 -15.93 -1.44
N VAL A 255 -17.00 -16.13 -0.12
CA VAL A 255 -18.13 -16.60 0.69
C VAL A 255 -19.17 -15.51 0.95
N LEU A 256 -18.78 -14.22 0.97
CA LEU A 256 -19.73 -13.13 1.17
C LEU A 256 -20.28 -12.58 -0.14
N LEU A 257 -19.44 -12.36 -1.15
CA LEU A 257 -19.86 -11.68 -2.39
C LEU A 257 -20.74 -12.57 -3.26
N TRP A 258 -20.35 -13.83 -3.48
CA TRP A 258 -21.05 -14.68 -4.43
C TRP A 258 -22.43 -15.13 -3.94
N PRO A 259 -22.60 -15.57 -2.68
CA PRO A 259 -23.93 -15.87 -2.16
C PRO A 259 -24.84 -14.64 -2.12
N ALA A 260 -24.30 -13.45 -1.86
CA ALA A 260 -25.10 -12.21 -1.92
C ALA A 260 -25.62 -11.94 -3.35
N LEU A 261 -24.77 -12.14 -4.37
CA LEU A 261 -25.21 -12.01 -5.77
C LEU A 261 -26.23 -13.08 -6.16
N LEU A 262 -26.05 -14.32 -5.70
CA LEU A 262 -27.01 -15.41 -5.94
C LEU A 262 -28.36 -15.15 -5.24
N ALA A 263 -28.34 -14.72 -3.98
CA ALA A 263 -29.55 -14.35 -3.26
C ALA A 263 -30.29 -13.20 -3.96
N THR A 264 -29.55 -12.24 -4.51
CA THR A 264 -30.14 -11.15 -5.31
C THR A 264 -30.84 -11.69 -6.56
N GLN A 265 -30.25 -12.66 -7.27
CA GLN A 265 -30.90 -13.32 -8.40
C GLN A 265 -32.16 -14.09 -8.00
N ILE A 266 -32.12 -14.83 -6.89
CA ILE A 266 -33.29 -15.57 -6.39
C ILE A 266 -34.44 -14.61 -6.08
N VAL A 267 -34.15 -13.49 -5.41
CA VAL A 267 -35.16 -12.46 -5.12
C VAL A 267 -35.74 -11.85 -6.40
N ILE A 268 -34.91 -11.63 -7.43
CA ILE A 268 -35.37 -11.13 -8.73
C ILE A 268 -36.32 -12.12 -9.39
N VAL A 269 -35.94 -13.39 -9.49
CA VAL A 269 -36.74 -14.44 -10.13
C VAL A 269 -38.04 -14.69 -9.35
N ALA A 270 -37.98 -14.74 -8.03
CA ALA A 270 -39.14 -15.00 -7.17
C ALA A 270 -40.23 -13.92 -7.26
N HIS A 271 -39.88 -12.70 -7.66
CA HIS A 271 -40.87 -11.63 -7.83
C HIS A 271 -41.67 -11.71 -9.14
N GLY A 272 -41.27 -12.55 -10.11
CA GLY A 272 -41.99 -12.72 -11.38
C GLY A 272 -42.15 -11.45 -12.23
N ASP A 273 -41.33 -10.43 -11.95
CA ASP A 273 -41.39 -9.10 -12.56
C ASP A 273 -40.51 -9.10 -13.82
N ASP A 274 -41.12 -9.22 -15.00
CA ASP A 274 -40.42 -9.30 -16.30
C ASP A 274 -39.48 -8.09 -16.54
N ASP A 275 -39.77 -6.95 -15.91
CA ASP A 275 -38.93 -5.75 -15.95
C ASP A 275 -37.52 -5.96 -15.34
N ARG A 276 -37.31 -7.05 -14.58
CA ARG A 276 -36.04 -7.35 -13.90
C ARG A 276 -35.12 -8.30 -14.68
N ILE A 277 -35.55 -8.79 -15.84
CA ILE A 277 -34.75 -9.70 -16.69
C ILE A 277 -33.40 -9.07 -17.04
N GLY A 278 -33.37 -7.76 -17.34
CA GLY A 278 -32.14 -7.03 -17.64
C GLY A 278 -31.13 -7.03 -16.48
N LEU A 279 -31.59 -6.76 -15.24
CA LEU A 279 -30.71 -6.84 -14.07
C LEU A 279 -30.22 -8.27 -13.84
N PHE A 280 -31.11 -9.26 -13.97
CA PHE A 280 -30.74 -10.66 -13.84
C PHE A 280 -29.59 -11.02 -14.80
N MET A 281 -29.71 -10.66 -16.08
CA MET A 281 -28.67 -10.90 -17.09
C MET A 281 -27.35 -10.19 -16.76
N VAL A 282 -27.39 -8.96 -16.25
CA VAL A 282 -26.18 -8.23 -15.81
C VAL A 282 -25.50 -8.95 -14.65
N ILE A 283 -26.25 -9.44 -13.66
CA ILE A 283 -25.68 -10.18 -12.53
C ILE A 283 -25.09 -11.51 -13.01
N VAL A 284 -25.78 -12.22 -13.91
CA VAL A 284 -25.26 -13.46 -14.53
C VAL A 284 -23.95 -13.19 -15.27
N LEU A 285 -23.88 -12.15 -16.11
CA LEU A 285 -22.66 -11.79 -16.83
C LEU A 285 -21.53 -11.42 -15.87
N ALA A 286 -21.83 -10.65 -14.81
CA ALA A 286 -20.84 -10.30 -13.79
C ALA A 286 -20.33 -11.56 -13.04
N GLN A 287 -21.18 -12.56 -12.81
CA GLN A 287 -20.78 -13.85 -12.25
C GLN A 287 -19.91 -14.65 -13.20
N LEU A 288 -20.30 -14.79 -14.46
CA LEU A 288 -19.54 -15.52 -15.48
C LEU A 288 -18.15 -14.90 -15.69
N ALA A 289 -18.03 -13.58 -15.65
CA ALA A 289 -16.74 -12.89 -15.77
C ALA A 289 -15.93 -12.91 -14.46
N GLY A 290 -16.57 -12.62 -13.32
CA GLY A 290 -15.87 -12.38 -12.06
C GLY A 290 -15.50 -13.65 -11.29
N LEU A 291 -16.34 -14.69 -11.34
CA LEU A 291 -16.14 -15.92 -10.57
C LEU A 291 -14.88 -16.68 -11.00
N PRO A 292 -14.63 -16.90 -12.31
CA PRO A 292 -13.38 -17.53 -12.76
C PRO A 292 -12.14 -16.77 -12.32
N MET A 293 -12.17 -15.43 -12.41
CA MET A 293 -11.06 -14.59 -11.96
C MET A 293 -10.84 -14.72 -10.44
N HIS A 294 -11.91 -14.73 -9.65
CA HIS A 294 -11.81 -14.89 -8.20
C HIS A 294 -11.27 -16.28 -7.80
N ILE A 295 -11.77 -17.33 -8.45
CA ILE A 295 -11.27 -18.71 -8.29
C ILE A 295 -9.80 -18.79 -8.69
N PHE A 296 -9.41 -18.23 -9.83
CA PHE A 296 -8.02 -18.18 -10.30
C PHE A 296 -7.11 -17.51 -9.27
N VAL A 297 -7.54 -16.38 -8.71
CA VAL A 297 -6.83 -15.64 -7.67
C VAL A 297 -6.72 -16.50 -6.39
N LEU A 298 -7.77 -17.18 -5.97
CA LEU A 298 -7.74 -18.09 -4.82
C LEU A 298 -6.77 -19.27 -5.02
N VAL A 299 -6.87 -19.95 -6.17
CA VAL A 299 -5.98 -21.05 -6.57
C VAL A 299 -4.53 -20.58 -6.65
N SER A 300 -4.27 -19.39 -7.20
CA SER A 300 -2.94 -18.78 -7.24
C SER A 300 -2.35 -18.57 -5.84
N THR A 301 -3.14 -18.09 -4.87
CA THR A 301 -2.69 -17.99 -3.47
C THR A 301 -2.42 -19.37 -2.88
N ARG A 302 -3.30 -20.34 -3.12
CA ARG A 302 -3.13 -21.70 -2.59
C ARG A 302 -1.87 -22.36 -3.14
N ARG A 303 -1.62 -22.26 -4.44
CA ARG A 303 -0.39 -22.74 -5.09
C ARG A 303 0.86 -22.06 -4.51
N MET A 304 0.82 -20.74 -4.34
CA MET A 304 1.92 -20.00 -3.70
C MET A 304 2.16 -20.45 -2.26
N THR A 305 1.09 -20.70 -1.48
CA THR A 305 1.20 -21.16 -0.09
C THR A 305 1.82 -22.56 -0.03
N ARG A 306 1.42 -23.47 -0.93
CA ARG A 306 2.03 -24.82 -1.02
C ARG A 306 3.51 -24.75 -1.39
N LEU A 307 3.88 -23.91 -2.35
CA LEU A 307 5.27 -23.73 -2.75
C LEU A 307 6.13 -23.24 -1.59
N LEU A 308 5.67 -22.21 -0.87
CA LEU A 308 6.34 -21.68 0.32
C LEU A 308 6.37 -22.66 1.50
N ALA A 309 5.43 -23.60 1.56
CA ALA A 309 5.43 -24.66 2.57
C ALA A 309 6.47 -25.77 2.27
N GLY A 310 6.82 -25.97 1.00
CA GLY A 310 7.76 -27.02 0.57
C GLY A 310 9.21 -26.56 0.35
N HIS A 311 9.47 -25.26 0.35
CA HIS A 311 10.80 -24.71 0.07
C HIS A 311 11.20 -23.70 1.13
N SER A 312 12.46 -23.70 1.54
CA SER A 312 13.03 -22.68 2.42
C SER A 312 13.34 -21.38 1.67
N TRP A 313 13.44 -20.28 2.42
CA TRP A 313 13.97 -19.05 1.88
C TRP A 313 15.48 -19.18 1.71
N ARG A 314 15.97 -18.93 0.50
CA ARG A 314 17.40 -18.85 0.18
C ARG A 314 17.75 -17.42 -0.21
N PRO A 315 18.68 -16.74 0.47
CA PRO A 315 19.17 -15.45 0.01
C PRO A 315 19.98 -15.69 -1.26
N VAL A 316 19.64 -14.99 -2.33
CA VAL A 316 20.34 -15.05 -3.60
C VAL A 316 20.61 -13.63 -4.08
N ASP A 317 21.83 -13.42 -4.56
CA ASP A 317 22.19 -12.15 -5.19
C ASP A 317 21.48 -12.05 -6.54
N CYS A 318 20.96 -10.87 -6.84
CA CYS A 318 20.18 -10.64 -8.03
C CYS A 318 20.52 -9.29 -8.66
N THR A 319 20.33 -9.21 -9.97
CA THR A 319 20.30 -7.93 -10.67
C THR A 319 18.93 -7.71 -11.26
N VAL A 320 18.36 -6.54 -11.02
CA VAL A 320 17.02 -6.20 -11.48
C VAL A 320 17.16 -5.15 -12.58
N ARG A 321 16.65 -5.45 -13.77
CA ARG A 321 16.68 -4.57 -14.93
C ARG A 321 15.26 -4.35 -15.47
N MET A 322 15.01 -3.15 -15.99
CA MET A 322 13.76 -2.86 -16.69
C MET A 322 13.95 -3.09 -18.19
N ARG A 323 13.08 -3.91 -18.79
CA ARG A 323 12.97 -4.10 -20.24
C ARG A 323 11.59 -3.63 -20.69
N GLY A 324 11.50 -2.33 -21.00
CA GLY A 324 10.23 -1.67 -21.29
C GLY A 324 9.32 -1.58 -20.07
N LYS A 325 8.13 -2.18 -20.13
CA LYS A 325 7.17 -2.25 -19.00
C LYS A 325 7.37 -3.49 -18.13
N THR A 326 8.29 -4.38 -18.49
CA THR A 326 8.52 -5.65 -17.81
C THR A 326 9.82 -5.58 -17.02
N GLN A 327 9.79 -6.13 -15.81
CA GLN A 327 10.96 -6.26 -14.96
C GLN A 327 11.63 -7.62 -15.20
N LEU A 328 12.94 -7.59 -15.39
CA LEU A 328 13.78 -8.76 -15.58
C LEU A 328 14.68 -8.91 -14.35
N ILE A 329 14.62 -10.06 -13.69
CA ILE A 329 15.38 -10.33 -12.48
C ILE A 329 16.35 -11.45 -12.81
N THR A 330 17.63 -11.13 -12.90
CA THR A 330 18.67 -12.12 -13.16
C THR A 330 19.19 -12.66 -11.83
N VAL A 331 19.08 -13.98 -11.65
CA VAL A 331 19.45 -14.72 -10.45
C VAL A 331 20.27 -15.94 -10.89
N GLU A 332 21.50 -16.09 -10.42
CA GLU A 332 22.37 -17.23 -10.77
C GLU A 332 22.46 -17.46 -12.30
N GLY A 333 22.55 -16.37 -13.06
CA GLY A 333 22.61 -16.41 -14.53
C GLY A 333 21.27 -16.71 -15.24
N ARG A 334 20.17 -16.93 -14.50
CA ARG A 334 18.82 -17.15 -15.06
C ARG A 334 17.98 -15.89 -15.01
N GLU A 335 17.28 -15.60 -16.09
CA GLU A 335 16.36 -14.47 -16.17
C GLU A 335 14.95 -14.88 -15.74
N LEU A 336 14.40 -14.16 -14.77
CA LEU A 336 13.07 -14.36 -14.24
C LEU A 336 12.21 -13.12 -14.46
N THR A 337 10.93 -13.32 -14.74
CA THR A 337 9.94 -12.26 -14.86
C THR A 337 8.89 -12.38 -13.77
N PRO A 338 8.54 -11.29 -13.06
CA PRO A 338 7.42 -11.29 -12.15
C PRO A 338 6.12 -11.33 -12.96
N ASN A 339 5.07 -11.89 -12.35
CA ASN A 339 3.73 -11.85 -12.95
C ASN A 339 3.30 -10.39 -13.24
N PRO A 340 2.83 -10.05 -14.46
CA PRO A 340 2.55 -8.67 -14.87
C PRO A 340 1.48 -7.97 -14.02
N TRP A 341 0.64 -8.75 -13.32
CA TRP A 341 -0.41 -8.24 -12.45
C TRP A 341 0.06 -7.99 -11.00
N ARG A 342 1.36 -8.18 -10.70
CA ARG A 342 1.89 -8.14 -9.33
C ARG A 342 2.89 -7.01 -9.07
N THR A 343 3.16 -6.85 -7.78
CA THR A 343 4.06 -5.85 -7.21
C THR A 343 5.44 -5.95 -7.85
N HIS A 344 5.98 -4.82 -8.30
CA HIS A 344 7.35 -4.75 -8.81
C HIS A 344 8.31 -5.02 -7.67
N VAL A 345 9.40 -5.70 -7.99
CA VAL A 345 10.59 -5.79 -7.14
C VAL A 345 11.31 -4.44 -7.20
N ASP A 346 12.08 -4.10 -6.19
CA ASP A 346 12.95 -2.93 -6.25
C ASP A 346 13.98 -3.10 -7.37
N GLU A 347 14.21 -2.08 -8.20
CA GLU A 347 15.29 -2.09 -9.18
C GLU A 347 16.68 -2.04 -8.51
N GLN A 348 16.74 -1.52 -7.29
CA GLN A 348 17.95 -1.46 -6.47
C GLN A 348 18.14 -2.71 -5.59
N ALA A 349 17.26 -3.71 -5.66
CA ALA A 349 17.46 -4.94 -4.92
C ALA A 349 18.66 -5.70 -5.48
N THR A 350 19.75 -5.75 -4.70
CA THR A 350 20.93 -6.58 -4.98
C THR A 350 20.80 -7.99 -4.44
N ARG A 351 19.87 -8.21 -3.48
CA ARG A 351 19.63 -9.51 -2.85
C ARG A 351 18.14 -9.74 -2.67
N LEU A 352 17.69 -10.95 -2.97
CA LEU A 352 16.31 -11.41 -2.76
C LEU A 352 16.30 -12.72 -2.00
N TRP A 353 15.23 -12.97 -1.27
CA TRP A 353 14.94 -14.30 -0.73
C TRP A 353 14.10 -15.05 -1.75
N ILE A 354 14.58 -16.22 -2.19
CA ILE A 354 13.92 -17.06 -3.18
C ILE A 354 13.54 -18.40 -2.54
N ALA A 355 12.33 -18.87 -2.83
CA ALA A 355 11.83 -20.17 -2.44
C ALA A 355 11.28 -20.87 -3.69
N GLY A 356 11.76 -22.08 -3.98
CA GLY A 356 11.43 -22.83 -5.21
C GLY A 356 12.65 -23.05 -6.11
N ASP A 357 12.45 -23.82 -7.18
CA ASP A 357 13.45 -24.03 -8.24
C ASP A 357 13.38 -22.90 -9.29
N LEU A 358 14.53 -22.30 -9.60
CA LEU A 358 14.70 -21.25 -10.61
C LEU A 358 14.36 -21.72 -12.04
N SER A 359 14.41 -23.03 -12.31
CA SER A 359 14.02 -23.61 -13.61
C SER A 359 12.50 -23.60 -13.82
N SER A 360 11.76 -23.46 -12.73
CA SER A 360 10.30 -23.51 -12.68
C SER A 360 9.73 -22.22 -12.08
N ARG A 361 8.45 -22.23 -11.72
CA ARG A 361 7.91 -21.10 -10.96
C ARG A 361 8.52 -21.11 -9.56
N CYS A 362 9.14 -20.01 -9.17
CA CYS A 362 9.62 -19.78 -7.83
C CYS A 362 8.92 -18.56 -7.20
N MET A 363 9.16 -18.34 -5.92
CA MET A 363 8.69 -17.18 -5.17
C MET A 363 9.89 -16.35 -4.76
N ALA A 364 9.82 -15.04 -4.97
CA ALA A 364 10.81 -14.11 -4.47
C ALA A 364 10.16 -13.13 -3.48
N SER A 365 10.92 -12.71 -2.48
CA SER A 365 10.57 -11.61 -1.59
C SER A 365 11.81 -10.77 -1.35
N ALA A 366 11.63 -9.47 -1.08
CA ALA A 366 12.67 -8.71 -0.41
C ALA A 366 13.07 -9.41 0.92
N PRO A 367 14.31 -9.21 1.40
CA PRO A 367 14.75 -9.71 2.70
C PRO A 367 13.69 -9.46 3.79
N GLY A 368 13.46 -10.46 4.65
CA GLY A 368 12.37 -10.47 5.62
C GLY A 368 11.05 -11.06 5.11
N GLY A 369 10.99 -11.65 3.91
CA GLY A 369 9.97 -12.61 3.49
C GLY A 369 8.50 -12.14 3.49
N ALA A 370 8.21 -10.86 3.79
CA ALA A 370 6.88 -10.41 4.14
C ALA A 370 5.92 -10.36 2.95
N ARG A 371 6.42 -10.29 1.71
CA ARG A 371 5.60 -10.09 0.51
C ARG A 371 6.11 -10.94 -0.65
N PRO A 372 5.83 -12.25 -0.64
CA PRO A 372 6.23 -13.11 -1.74
C PRO A 372 5.49 -12.73 -3.02
N VAL A 373 6.27 -12.67 -4.10
CA VAL A 373 5.90 -12.43 -5.50
C VAL A 373 6.26 -13.69 -6.28
N SER A 374 5.38 -14.11 -7.18
CA SER A 374 5.68 -15.25 -8.05
C SER A 374 6.54 -14.79 -9.21
N LEU A 375 7.65 -15.48 -9.41
CA LEU A 375 8.53 -15.35 -10.56
C LEU A 375 8.34 -16.55 -11.48
N ALA A 376 8.51 -16.33 -12.78
CA ALA A 376 8.54 -17.37 -13.80
C ALA A 376 9.78 -17.17 -14.69
N PRO A 377 10.36 -18.24 -15.26
CA PRO A 377 11.44 -18.13 -16.23
C PRO A 377 11.02 -17.19 -17.37
N ALA A 378 11.91 -16.26 -17.75
CA ALA A 378 11.76 -15.51 -18.98
C ALA A 378 11.74 -16.51 -20.15
N ARG A 379 10.80 -16.33 -21.08
CA ARG A 379 10.69 -17.15 -22.29
C ARG A 379 11.46 -16.51 -23.43
#